data_AF-D8MB17-F1
#
_entry.id   AF-D8MB17-F1
#
_cell.length_a   1.000
_cell.length_b   1.000
_cell.length_c   1.000
_cell.angle_alpha   90.00
_cell.angle_beta   90.00
_cell.angle_gamma   90.00
#
_symmetry.space_group_name_H-M   'P 1'
#
loop_
_entity.id
_entity.type
_entity.pdbx_description
1 polymer ?
#
loop_
_entity_poly.entity_id
_entity_poly.type
_entity_poly.pdbx_seq_one_letter_code
_entity_poly.pdbx_strand_id
1 'polypeptide(L)'
;MKPYGWISLILSNGECVVLQFDNEIFMNQGFVVNEQKVLKVFGNNQIGAISYNEEQSIEVVEKGIVDLDHGSRFEGLVLTENKLGIPFGYGEMYDDDGFLVYKGIMINWKRFGYGTIYHNNGLIEYEGYWCDDNRFGIGKVYDRYGKLVNECEWCNGIECDIDEEYEGDGNKPLNIGMKHLKLTDNCVLVDWDVSLLYNLESIKIGNDCFGSVQAFKIDGLNRLKTIKIGSNSFTQRKNEEDYDKSKSFHILNCKSLESIQIGEYSFSDFAGDFELKNLPQLQSIQIGIIGKCSDNFSYSSFVIRGIDMILNI
;
A
#
# COMPACT_ATOMS: atom_id res chain seq x y z
N MET A 1 9.10 5.13 3.03
CA MET A 1 7.78 4.46 2.99
C MET A 1 7.69 3.64 1.71
N LYS A 2 8.53 2.60 1.61
CA LYS A 2 8.74 1.87 0.36
C LYS A 2 7.86 0.63 0.33
N PRO A 3 7.25 0.27 -0.80
CA PRO A 3 6.60 -1.03 -0.91
C PRO A 3 7.60 -2.16 -0.67
N TYR A 4 7.22 -3.09 0.20
CA TYR A 4 7.99 -4.25 0.59
C TYR A 4 7.05 -5.46 0.72
N GLY A 5 7.44 -6.60 0.17
CA GLY A 5 6.63 -7.81 0.14
C GLY A 5 5.58 -7.80 -0.96
N TRP A 6 4.47 -8.49 -0.73
CA TRP A 6 3.36 -8.56 -1.68
C TRP A 6 2.40 -7.39 -1.51
N ILE A 7 2.15 -6.68 -2.61
CA ILE A 7 1.09 -5.66 -2.70
C ILE A 7 -0.07 -6.30 -3.44
N SER A 8 -1.29 -6.16 -2.91
CA SER A 8 -2.52 -6.55 -3.58
C SER A 8 -3.39 -5.33 -3.84
N LEU A 9 -3.89 -5.20 -5.07
CA LEU A 9 -4.84 -4.18 -5.50
C LEU A 9 -6.14 -4.87 -5.88
N ILE A 10 -7.21 -4.55 -5.16
CA ILE A 10 -8.55 -5.08 -5.43
C ILE A 10 -9.24 -4.13 -6.40
N LEU A 11 -9.58 -4.62 -7.59
CA LEU A 11 -10.25 -3.87 -8.64
C LEU A 11 -11.77 -3.90 -8.43
N SER A 12 -12.48 -2.90 -8.96
CA SER A 12 -13.94 -2.77 -8.80
C SER A 12 -14.76 -3.91 -9.41
N ASN A 13 -14.14 -4.71 -10.29
CA ASN A 13 -14.74 -5.90 -10.90
C ASN A 13 -14.48 -7.19 -10.10
N GLY A 14 -13.85 -7.10 -8.92
CA GLY A 14 -13.50 -8.24 -8.05
C GLY A 14 -12.19 -8.94 -8.42
N GLU A 15 -11.50 -8.52 -9.49
CA GLU A 15 -10.16 -9.01 -9.81
C GLU A 15 -9.13 -8.43 -8.84
N CYS A 16 -8.10 -9.20 -8.54
CA CYS A 16 -6.97 -8.77 -7.72
C CYS A 16 -5.69 -8.79 -8.54
N VAL A 17 -4.95 -7.69 -8.52
CA VAL A 17 -3.59 -7.61 -9.05
C VAL A 17 -2.63 -7.69 -7.87
N VAL A 18 -1.82 -8.74 -7.82
CA VAL A 18 -0.87 -8.98 -6.74
C VAL A 18 0.54 -8.93 -7.30
N LEU A 19 1.41 -8.11 -6.74
CA LEU A 19 2.77 -7.85 -7.23
C LEU A 19 3.76 -7.90 -6.08
N GLN A 20 4.91 -8.51 -6.29
CA GLN A 20 5.95 -8.63 -5.28
C GLN A 20 7.03 -7.55 -5.46
N PHE A 21 7.40 -6.90 -4.35
CA PHE A 21 8.41 -5.86 -4.29
C PHE A 21 9.46 -6.15 -3.21
N ASP A 22 10.69 -5.74 -3.47
CA ASP A 22 11.76 -5.60 -2.47
C ASP A 22 12.26 -4.17 -2.50
N ASN A 23 11.87 -3.36 -1.50
CA ASN A 23 12.31 -1.98 -1.34
C ASN A 23 12.16 -1.12 -2.62
N GLU A 24 10.93 -1.02 -3.16
CA GLU A 24 10.56 -0.38 -4.46
C GLU A 24 10.91 -1.18 -5.72
N ILE A 25 11.77 -2.20 -5.65
CA ILE A 25 12.15 -2.97 -6.82
C ILE A 25 11.08 -4.03 -7.06
N PHE A 26 10.38 -3.92 -8.20
CA PHE A 26 9.47 -4.99 -8.65
C PHE A 26 10.29 -6.25 -8.90
N MET A 27 9.96 -7.33 -8.18
CA MET A 27 10.73 -8.57 -8.19
C MET A 27 10.46 -9.45 -9.42
N ASN A 28 9.77 -8.91 -10.42
CA ASN A 28 9.31 -9.65 -11.59
C ASN A 28 8.53 -10.91 -11.17
N GLN A 29 7.62 -10.73 -10.20
CA GLN A 29 6.74 -11.79 -9.73
C GLN A 29 5.38 -11.17 -9.37
N GLY A 30 4.31 -11.73 -9.95
CA GLY A 30 2.97 -11.22 -9.72
C GLY A 30 1.87 -12.07 -10.37
N PHE A 31 0.64 -11.81 -9.98
CA PHE A 31 -0.55 -12.52 -10.47
C PHE A 31 -1.70 -11.52 -10.70
N VAL A 32 -2.49 -11.76 -11.75
CA VAL A 32 -3.87 -11.27 -11.82
C VAL A 32 -4.77 -12.45 -11.54
N VAL A 33 -5.65 -12.34 -10.55
CA VAL A 33 -6.56 -13.40 -10.15
C VAL A 33 -7.99 -12.88 -10.09
N ASN A 34 -8.96 -13.74 -10.35
CA ASN A 34 -10.34 -13.53 -9.94
C ASN A 34 -10.76 -14.63 -8.96
N GLU A 35 -12.03 -14.70 -8.59
CA GLU A 35 -12.53 -15.72 -7.65
C GLU A 35 -12.43 -17.17 -8.15
N GLN A 36 -12.10 -17.39 -9.43
CA GLN A 36 -12.16 -18.72 -10.07
C GLN A 36 -10.79 -19.23 -10.52
N LYS A 37 -9.88 -18.35 -10.95
CA LYS A 37 -8.59 -18.75 -11.50
C LYS A 37 -7.55 -17.63 -11.48
N VAL A 38 -6.31 -18.02 -11.75
CA VAL A 38 -5.26 -17.09 -12.15
C VAL A 38 -5.47 -16.71 -13.62
N LEU A 39 -5.65 -15.42 -13.87
CA LEU A 39 -5.88 -14.83 -15.19
C LEU A 39 -4.58 -14.54 -15.93
N LYS A 40 -3.55 -14.11 -15.18
CA LYS A 40 -2.24 -13.76 -15.72
C LYS A 40 -1.18 -13.94 -14.65
N VAL A 41 0.02 -14.32 -15.08
CA VAL A 41 1.23 -14.29 -14.25
C VAL A 41 2.15 -13.21 -14.79
N PHE A 42 2.81 -12.48 -13.90
CA PHE A 42 3.84 -11.50 -14.24
C PHE A 42 5.20 -12.03 -13.84
N GLY A 43 6.13 -12.00 -14.78
CA GLY A 43 7.54 -12.27 -14.54
C GLY A 43 7.88 -13.75 -14.37
N ASN A 44 8.96 -14.03 -13.63
CA ASN A 44 9.79 -15.24 -13.76
C ASN A 44 8.99 -16.52 -14.00
N ASN A 45 9.46 -17.28 -14.99
CA ASN A 45 9.00 -18.59 -15.46
C ASN A 45 9.03 -19.70 -14.39
N GLN A 46 8.94 -19.39 -13.10
CA GLN A 46 8.98 -20.35 -11.99
C GLN A 46 7.95 -20.01 -10.92
N ILE A 47 7.11 -20.99 -10.58
CA ILE A 47 6.21 -20.94 -9.41
C ILE A 47 6.54 -22.14 -8.54
N GLY A 48 7.15 -21.89 -7.38
CA GLY A 48 7.67 -22.96 -6.53
C GLY A 48 8.73 -23.78 -7.27
N ALA A 49 8.50 -25.08 -7.41
CA ALA A 49 9.40 -26.00 -8.10
C ALA A 49 9.09 -26.20 -9.60
N ILE A 50 8.05 -25.55 -10.12
CA ILE A 50 7.59 -25.72 -11.50
C ILE A 50 8.05 -24.55 -12.35
N SER A 51 8.60 -24.85 -13.54
CA SER A 51 8.90 -23.83 -14.55
C SER A 51 7.80 -23.76 -15.62
N TYR A 52 7.44 -22.56 -16.09
CA TYR A 52 6.41 -22.34 -17.12
C TYR A 52 6.87 -21.32 -18.16
N ASN A 53 6.47 -21.44 -19.43
CA ASN A 53 6.86 -20.49 -20.48
C ASN A 53 5.74 -19.48 -20.75
N GLU A 54 6.07 -18.18 -20.84
CA GLU A 54 5.11 -17.10 -21.17
C GLU A 54 4.39 -17.28 -22.52
N GLU A 55 4.99 -18.01 -23.47
CA GLU A 55 4.39 -18.32 -24.79
C GLU A 55 3.39 -19.47 -24.75
N GLN A 56 3.39 -20.27 -23.67
CA GLN A 56 2.32 -21.20 -23.39
C GLN A 56 1.31 -20.44 -22.53
N SER A 57 0.10 -20.23 -23.06
CA SER A 57 -1.06 -19.91 -22.24
C SER A 57 -1.05 -20.78 -20.98
N ILE A 58 -1.62 -20.27 -19.89
CA ILE A 58 -1.94 -21.04 -18.67
C ILE A 58 -3.00 -22.12 -19.07
N GLU A 59 -2.60 -23.08 -19.90
CA GLU A 59 -3.39 -24.17 -20.48
C GLU A 59 -3.16 -25.47 -19.71
N VAL A 60 -2.09 -25.55 -18.90
CA VAL A 60 -1.72 -26.74 -18.11
C VAL A 60 -2.34 -26.71 -16.70
N VAL A 61 -3.45 -26.01 -16.55
CA VAL A 61 -4.21 -25.98 -15.30
C VAL A 61 -5.37 -26.93 -15.43
N GLU A 62 -5.24 -28.09 -14.78
CA GLU A 62 -6.28 -29.11 -14.75
C GLU A 62 -6.88 -29.23 -13.35
N LYS A 63 -8.06 -29.85 -13.26
CA LYS A 63 -8.60 -30.24 -11.97
C LYS A 63 -7.79 -31.42 -11.45
N GLY A 64 -7.19 -31.27 -10.28
CA GLY A 64 -6.34 -32.28 -9.68
C GLY A 64 -6.39 -32.27 -8.17
N ILE A 65 -5.67 -33.23 -7.60
CA ILE A 65 -5.48 -33.40 -6.16
C ILE A 65 -3.98 -33.32 -5.89
N VAL A 66 -3.59 -32.52 -4.90
CA VAL A 66 -2.22 -32.43 -4.41
C VAL A 66 -2.21 -32.73 -2.91
N ASP A 67 -1.52 -33.79 -2.51
CA ASP A 67 -1.35 -34.19 -1.12
C ASP A 67 0.00 -33.71 -0.58
N LEU A 68 0.02 -33.27 0.68
CA LEU A 68 1.24 -33.03 1.45
C LEU A 68 1.59 -34.28 2.27
N ASP A 69 2.88 -34.47 2.57
CA ASP A 69 3.39 -35.65 3.30
C ASP A 69 2.73 -35.90 4.67
N HIS A 70 2.19 -34.84 5.29
CA HIS A 70 1.53 -34.90 6.60
C HIS A 70 0.01 -35.10 6.51
N GLY A 71 -0.56 -35.31 5.32
CA GLY A 71 -1.96 -35.69 5.13
C GLY A 71 -2.90 -34.58 4.69
N SER A 72 -2.50 -33.30 4.78
CA SER A 72 -3.29 -32.20 4.22
C SER A 72 -3.36 -32.27 2.70
N ARG A 73 -4.50 -31.86 2.13
CA ARG A 73 -4.82 -32.07 0.72
C ARG A 73 -5.45 -30.83 0.10
N PHE A 74 -5.07 -30.53 -1.15
CA PHE A 74 -5.75 -29.54 -1.98
C PHE A 74 -6.45 -30.23 -3.15
N GLU A 75 -7.72 -29.88 -3.37
CA GLU A 75 -8.54 -30.34 -4.50
C GLU A 75 -9.00 -29.14 -5.31
N GLY A 76 -8.55 -29.01 -6.57
CA GLY A 76 -8.90 -27.83 -7.36
C GLY A 76 -8.08 -27.68 -8.62
N LEU A 77 -7.87 -26.43 -9.04
CA LEU A 77 -7.01 -26.09 -10.17
C LEU A 77 -5.54 -26.27 -9.80
N VAL A 78 -4.84 -27.13 -10.53
CA VAL A 78 -3.45 -27.52 -10.26
C VAL A 78 -2.60 -27.24 -11.51
N LEU A 79 -1.46 -26.58 -11.32
CA LEU A 79 -0.43 -26.48 -12.34
C LEU A 79 0.46 -27.73 -12.25
N THR A 80 0.57 -28.48 -13.34
CA THR A 80 1.33 -29.74 -13.37
C THR A 80 2.54 -29.68 -14.31
N GLU A 81 3.68 -30.16 -13.84
CA GLU A 81 4.88 -30.38 -14.66
C GLU A 81 5.60 -31.67 -14.20
N ASN A 82 5.93 -32.58 -15.12
CA ASN A 82 6.71 -33.80 -14.83
C ASN A 82 6.22 -34.63 -13.62
N LYS A 83 4.89 -34.76 -13.45
CA LYS A 83 4.19 -35.44 -12.34
C LYS A 83 4.19 -34.70 -10.99
N LEU A 84 4.81 -33.53 -10.91
CA LEU A 84 4.64 -32.63 -9.78
C LEU A 84 3.43 -31.72 -10.04
N GLY A 85 2.57 -31.57 -9.04
CA GLY A 85 1.43 -30.65 -9.08
C GLY A 85 1.55 -29.63 -7.97
N ILE A 86 1.25 -28.37 -8.27
CA ILE A 86 1.10 -27.32 -7.25
C ILE A 86 -0.29 -26.68 -7.36
N PRO A 87 -0.92 -26.30 -6.24
CA PRO A 87 -2.15 -25.52 -6.27
C PRO A 87 -1.95 -24.26 -7.12
N PHE A 88 -2.83 -24.02 -8.09
CA PHE A 88 -2.73 -22.88 -9.00
C PHE A 88 -4.10 -22.41 -9.49
N GLY A 89 -4.89 -21.87 -8.58
CA GLY A 89 -6.23 -21.35 -8.87
C GLY A 89 -7.22 -21.73 -7.77
N TYR A 90 -8.51 -21.72 -8.11
CA TYR A 90 -9.56 -22.03 -7.16
C TYR A 90 -9.55 -23.50 -6.75
N GLY A 91 -9.72 -23.76 -5.47
CA GLY A 91 -9.90 -25.11 -4.94
C GLY A 91 -10.30 -25.13 -3.47
N GLU A 92 -10.33 -26.33 -2.93
CA GLU A 92 -10.68 -26.66 -1.56
C GLU A 92 -9.46 -27.27 -0.86
N MET A 93 -9.11 -26.77 0.32
CA MET A 93 -8.05 -27.33 1.15
C MET A 93 -8.64 -28.06 2.34
N TYR A 94 -8.11 -29.23 2.62
CA TYR A 94 -8.48 -30.11 3.71
C TYR A 94 -7.26 -30.31 4.63
N ASP A 95 -7.50 -30.35 5.95
CA ASP A 95 -6.47 -30.71 6.92
C ASP A 95 -6.19 -32.23 6.94
N ASP A 96 -5.28 -32.68 7.79
CA ASP A 96 -4.87 -34.08 7.95
C ASP A 96 -5.95 -35.00 8.53
N ASP A 97 -6.94 -34.42 9.21
CA ASP A 97 -8.17 -35.11 9.67
C ASP A 97 -9.26 -35.16 8.57
N GLY A 98 -9.05 -34.47 7.45
CA GLY A 98 -9.97 -34.41 6.32
C GLY A 98 -11.10 -33.39 6.48
N PHE A 99 -11.00 -32.45 7.42
CA PHE A 99 -11.91 -31.32 7.52
C PHE A 99 -11.58 -30.26 6.47
N LEU A 100 -12.61 -29.70 5.85
CA LEU A 100 -12.46 -28.56 4.96
C LEU A 100 -12.01 -27.33 5.76
N VAL A 101 -10.85 -26.78 5.42
CA VAL A 101 -10.27 -25.61 6.11
C VAL A 101 -10.27 -24.35 5.24
N TYR A 102 -10.27 -24.46 3.91
CA TYR A 102 -10.27 -23.29 3.02
C TYR A 102 -10.94 -23.57 1.67
N LYS A 103 -11.61 -22.56 1.11
CA LYS A 103 -12.04 -22.48 -0.30
C LYS A 103 -11.63 -21.14 -0.89
N GLY A 104 -10.96 -21.15 -2.04
CA GLY A 104 -10.56 -19.91 -2.71
C GLY A 104 -9.36 -20.12 -3.62
N ILE A 105 -8.77 -19.01 -4.09
CA ILE A 105 -7.54 -19.08 -4.90
C ILE A 105 -6.37 -19.49 -4.00
N MET A 106 -5.67 -20.53 -4.45
CA MET A 106 -4.42 -20.99 -3.86
C MET A 106 -3.36 -21.05 -4.95
N ILE A 107 -2.20 -20.45 -4.67
CA ILE A 107 -1.05 -20.46 -5.57
C ILE A 107 0.13 -20.94 -4.74
N ASN A 108 0.66 -22.12 -5.08
CA ASN A 108 1.78 -22.74 -4.39
C ASN A 108 1.62 -22.74 -2.86
N TRP A 109 0.50 -23.29 -2.38
CA TRP A 109 0.17 -23.42 -0.96
C TRP A 109 0.00 -22.10 -0.18
N LYS A 110 -0.14 -20.98 -0.89
CA LYS A 110 -0.48 -19.69 -0.29
C LYS A 110 -1.81 -19.17 -0.81
N ARG A 111 -2.59 -18.57 0.08
CA ARG A 111 -3.91 -17.98 -0.23
C ARG A 111 -3.74 -16.61 -0.88
N PHE A 112 -4.50 -16.37 -1.95
CA PHE A 112 -4.56 -15.09 -2.66
C PHE A 112 -6.01 -14.76 -3.04
N GLY A 113 -6.32 -13.50 -3.31
CA GLY A 113 -7.66 -13.09 -3.77
C GLY A 113 -8.75 -13.37 -2.74
N TYR A 114 -10.01 -13.43 -3.16
CA TYR A 114 -11.12 -13.75 -2.26
C TYR A 114 -11.12 -15.23 -1.88
N GLY A 115 -11.32 -15.52 -0.59
CA GLY A 115 -11.37 -16.89 -0.08
C GLY A 115 -12.06 -16.99 1.28
N THR A 116 -12.49 -18.20 1.61
CA THR A 116 -13.26 -18.52 2.82
C THR A 116 -12.55 -19.61 3.61
N ILE A 117 -12.38 -19.43 4.91
CA ILE A 117 -11.95 -20.48 5.85
C ILE A 117 -13.10 -20.92 6.74
N TYR A 118 -13.00 -22.13 7.28
CA TYR A 118 -14.09 -22.78 8.02
C TYR A 118 -13.60 -23.28 9.39
N HIS A 119 -14.48 -23.18 10.38
CA HIS A 119 -14.35 -23.88 11.65
C HIS A 119 -14.50 -25.40 11.41
N ASN A 120 -13.98 -26.22 12.32
CA ASN A 120 -14.10 -27.70 12.23
C ASN A 120 -15.54 -28.22 12.25
N ASN A 121 -16.53 -27.38 12.58
CA ASN A 121 -17.96 -27.72 12.48
C ASN A 121 -18.57 -27.41 11.10
N GLY A 122 -17.75 -26.96 10.14
CA GLY A 122 -18.14 -26.63 8.77
C GLY A 122 -18.75 -25.24 8.59
N LEU A 123 -18.90 -24.44 9.66
CA LEU A 123 -19.34 -23.05 9.54
C LEU A 123 -18.18 -22.14 9.15
N ILE A 124 -18.49 -21.04 8.47
CA ILE A 124 -17.49 -20.05 8.06
C ILE A 124 -16.81 -19.48 9.30
N GLU A 125 -15.48 -19.43 9.29
CA GLU A 125 -14.68 -18.69 10.27
C GLU A 125 -14.35 -17.29 9.75
N TYR A 126 -13.98 -17.18 8.48
CA TYR A 126 -13.68 -15.92 7.84
C TYR A 126 -13.93 -16.01 6.33
N GLU A 127 -14.47 -14.94 5.75
CA GLU A 127 -14.54 -14.73 4.30
C GLU A 127 -13.98 -13.34 3.98
N GLY A 128 -13.13 -13.24 2.98
CA GLY A 128 -12.50 -11.97 2.61
C GLY A 128 -11.31 -12.17 1.69
N TYR A 129 -10.56 -11.10 1.45
CA TYR A 129 -9.39 -11.18 0.58
C TYR A 129 -8.15 -11.70 1.33
N TRP A 130 -7.23 -12.25 0.55
CA TRP A 130 -5.97 -12.85 0.97
C TRP A 130 -4.84 -12.35 0.08
N CYS A 131 -3.66 -12.19 0.66
CA CYS A 131 -2.43 -11.89 -0.03
C CYS A 131 -1.28 -12.62 0.67
N ASP A 132 -0.62 -13.55 -0.04
CA ASP A 132 0.51 -14.31 0.47
C ASP A 132 0.22 -14.97 1.83
N ASP A 133 -0.93 -15.63 1.93
CA ASP A 133 -1.41 -16.31 3.15
C ASP A 133 -1.85 -15.41 4.31
N ASN A 134 -1.80 -14.09 4.13
CA ASN A 134 -2.28 -13.12 5.11
C ASN A 134 -3.66 -12.58 4.70
N ARG A 135 -4.55 -12.36 5.68
CA ARG A 135 -5.81 -11.64 5.44
C ARG A 135 -5.49 -10.25 4.88
N PHE A 136 -6.22 -9.84 3.86
CA PHE A 136 -6.02 -8.59 3.15
C PHE A 136 -7.38 -7.98 2.76
N GLY A 137 -7.46 -6.67 2.59
CA GLY A 137 -8.67 -5.99 2.14
C GLY A 137 -9.87 -6.22 3.07
N ILE A 138 -11.08 -6.02 2.55
CA ILE A 138 -12.30 -6.19 3.34
C ILE A 138 -12.54 -7.68 3.65
N GLY A 139 -12.87 -7.99 4.91
CA GLY A 139 -13.20 -9.34 5.34
C GLY A 139 -14.12 -9.38 6.55
N LYS A 140 -14.85 -10.49 6.68
CA LYS A 140 -15.81 -10.78 7.76
C LYS A 140 -15.36 -11.99 8.56
N VAL A 141 -15.45 -11.90 9.89
CA VAL A 141 -15.12 -12.96 10.84
C VAL A 141 -16.38 -13.42 11.55
N TYR A 142 -16.54 -14.73 11.69
CA TYR A 142 -17.70 -15.35 12.33
C TYR A 142 -17.29 -16.30 13.44
N ASP A 143 -18.13 -16.40 14.48
CA ASP A 143 -17.93 -17.39 15.55
C ASP A 143 -18.37 -18.80 15.13
N ARG A 144 -18.16 -19.77 16.02
CA ARG A 144 -18.54 -21.19 15.79
C ARG A 144 -20.05 -21.43 15.75
N TYR A 145 -20.88 -20.41 15.95
CA TYR A 145 -22.33 -20.47 15.81
C TYR A 145 -22.80 -19.76 14.52
N GLY A 146 -21.87 -19.26 13.70
CA GLY A 146 -22.15 -18.54 12.46
C GLY A 146 -22.57 -17.09 12.69
N LYS A 147 -22.34 -16.53 13.87
CA LYS A 147 -22.64 -15.13 14.17
C LYS A 147 -21.48 -14.25 13.72
N LEU A 148 -21.77 -13.16 13.01
CA LEU A 148 -20.78 -12.15 12.65
C LEU A 148 -20.17 -11.53 13.93
N VAL A 149 -18.86 -11.63 14.04
CA VAL A 149 -18.05 -11.11 15.15
C VAL A 149 -17.37 -9.80 14.75
N ASN A 150 -16.84 -9.73 13.52
CA ASN A 150 -16.12 -8.56 13.03
C ASN A 150 -16.29 -8.41 11.51
N GLU A 151 -16.28 -7.17 11.02
CA GLU A 151 -16.19 -6.80 9.61
C GLU A 151 -15.28 -5.58 9.52
N CYS A 152 -14.09 -5.75 8.93
CA CYS A 152 -13.07 -4.70 8.86
C CYS A 152 -12.19 -4.86 7.61
N GLU A 153 -11.30 -3.89 7.39
CA GLU A 153 -10.21 -4.03 6.42
C GLU A 153 -9.02 -4.73 7.08
N TRP A 154 -8.26 -5.51 6.31
CA TRP A 154 -7.10 -6.24 6.77
C TRP A 154 -5.87 -5.81 5.97
N CYS A 155 -4.75 -5.62 6.66
CA CYS A 155 -3.48 -5.28 6.03
C CYS A 155 -2.42 -6.26 6.52
N ASN A 156 -2.05 -7.24 5.68
CA ASN A 156 -1.10 -8.31 6.02
C ASN A 156 -1.43 -8.99 7.35
N GLY A 157 -2.69 -9.39 7.53
CA GLY A 157 -3.16 -10.13 8.70
C GLY A 157 -3.47 -9.25 9.92
N ILE A 158 -3.21 -7.95 9.87
CA ILE A 158 -3.52 -7.01 10.93
C ILE A 158 -4.88 -6.37 10.62
N GLU A 159 -5.79 -6.37 11.61
CA GLU A 159 -7.04 -5.61 11.54
C GLU A 159 -6.69 -4.12 11.39
N CYS A 160 -7.12 -3.56 10.27
CA CYS A 160 -7.05 -2.14 9.99
C CYS A 160 -8.46 -1.59 10.27
N ASP A 161 -8.58 -0.68 11.23
CA ASP A 161 -9.84 0.02 11.45
C ASP A 161 -10.28 0.68 10.13
N ILE A 162 -11.57 0.62 9.86
CA ILE A 162 -12.23 1.27 8.71
C ILE A 162 -12.07 2.81 8.79
N ASP A 163 -11.55 3.34 9.90
CA ASP A 163 -11.41 4.77 10.16
C ASP A 163 -10.45 5.49 9.19
N GLU A 164 -9.85 4.77 8.24
CA GLU A 164 -9.07 5.34 7.15
C GLU A 164 -7.89 6.20 7.65
N GLU A 165 -7.54 6.15 8.94
CA GLU A 165 -6.52 6.98 9.59
C GLU A 165 -5.39 6.14 10.15
N TYR A 166 -4.16 6.48 9.76
CA TYR A 166 -2.94 6.00 10.39
C TYR A 166 -2.46 7.05 11.40
N GLU A 167 -2.32 6.68 12.67
CA GLU A 167 -1.61 7.48 13.68
C GLU A 167 -0.45 6.69 14.29
N GLY A 168 0.79 7.20 14.14
CA GLY A 168 1.96 6.55 14.69
C GLY A 168 3.29 7.14 14.22
N ASP A 169 4.39 6.53 14.60
CA ASP A 169 5.75 6.96 14.25
C ASP A 169 6.27 6.34 12.93
N GLY A 170 5.49 5.48 12.27
CA GLY A 170 5.93 4.73 11.09
C GLY A 170 6.48 3.34 11.36
N ASN A 171 6.54 2.86 12.62
CA ASN A 171 6.98 1.50 12.93
C ASN A 171 5.94 0.43 12.54
N LYS A 172 4.66 0.80 12.52
CA LYS A 172 3.57 -0.09 12.07
C LYS A 172 3.38 0.03 10.56
N PRO A 173 2.98 -1.06 9.88
CA PRO A 173 2.66 -1.03 8.45
C PRO A 173 1.66 0.07 8.09
N LEU A 174 1.90 0.74 6.95
CA LEU A 174 1.02 1.75 6.39
C LEU A 174 0.06 1.08 5.38
N ASN A 175 -1.24 1.29 5.53
CA ASN A 175 -2.25 0.83 4.57
C ASN A 175 -2.33 1.77 3.35
N ILE A 176 -2.22 1.23 2.14
CA ILE A 176 -2.45 1.97 0.88
C ILE A 176 -3.87 2.54 0.76
N GLY A 177 -4.84 1.92 1.45
CA GLY A 177 -6.23 2.35 1.53
C GLY A 177 -6.47 3.56 2.43
N MET A 178 -5.50 3.97 3.27
CA MET A 178 -5.68 5.05 4.23
C MET A 178 -6.02 6.38 3.54
N LYS A 179 -6.89 7.18 4.18
CA LYS A 179 -7.19 8.55 3.79
C LYS A 179 -6.46 9.58 4.64
N HIS A 180 -6.09 9.25 5.87
CA HIS A 180 -5.48 10.21 6.80
C HIS A 180 -4.15 9.65 7.34
N LEU A 181 -3.02 10.24 6.93
CA LEU A 181 -1.70 9.91 7.47
C LEU A 181 -1.33 10.90 8.56
N LYS A 182 -1.14 10.43 9.79
CA LYS A 182 -0.70 11.22 10.95
C LYS A 182 0.55 10.63 11.57
N LEU A 183 1.69 11.17 11.19
CA LEU A 183 2.98 10.82 11.77
C LEU A 183 3.24 11.64 13.04
N THR A 184 3.64 10.96 14.12
CA THR A 184 4.06 11.61 15.36
C THR A 184 5.41 12.29 15.20
N ASP A 185 5.79 13.09 16.19
CA ASP A 185 7.12 13.69 16.27
C ASP A 185 8.20 12.59 16.26
N ASN A 186 9.38 12.90 15.70
CA ASN A 186 10.52 11.99 15.61
C ASN A 186 10.17 10.63 14.96
N CYS A 187 9.37 10.63 13.89
CA CYS A 187 8.98 9.41 13.19
C CYS A 187 10.21 8.58 12.76
N VAL A 188 10.09 7.26 12.78
CA VAL A 188 11.19 6.34 12.42
C VAL A 188 11.45 6.26 10.91
N LEU A 189 10.55 6.82 10.10
CA LEU A 189 10.66 6.81 8.65
C LEU A 189 11.76 7.77 8.21
N VAL A 190 12.71 7.24 7.44
CA VAL A 190 13.83 8.02 6.89
C VAL A 190 13.59 8.48 5.46
N ASP A 191 12.71 7.78 4.72
CA ASP A 191 12.38 8.04 3.33
C ASP A 191 10.95 8.58 3.16
N TRP A 192 10.80 9.53 2.24
CA TRP A 192 9.52 10.10 1.84
C TRP A 192 9.12 9.61 0.45
N ASP A 193 8.11 8.74 0.40
CA ASP A 193 7.38 8.40 -0.83
C ASP A 193 5.94 8.02 -0.49
N VAL A 194 4.99 8.81 -0.97
CA VAL A 194 3.54 8.60 -0.76
C VAL A 194 2.81 8.34 -2.08
N SER A 195 3.55 8.07 -3.17
CA SER A 195 3.01 7.94 -4.53
C SER A 195 1.97 6.84 -4.68
N LEU A 196 2.07 5.78 -3.87
CA LEU A 196 1.13 4.65 -3.86
C LEU A 196 -0.07 4.85 -2.93
N LEU A 197 -0.10 5.91 -2.12
CA LEU A 197 -1.17 6.19 -1.17
C LEU A 197 -2.27 7.04 -1.82
N TYR A 198 -2.84 6.54 -2.92
CA TYR A 198 -3.75 7.27 -3.82
C TYR A 198 -5.08 7.68 -3.18
N ASN A 199 -5.44 7.07 -2.04
CA ASN A 199 -6.64 7.40 -1.28
C ASN A 199 -6.43 8.53 -0.27
N LEU A 200 -5.20 9.01 -0.06
CA LEU A 200 -4.93 10.07 0.93
C LEU A 200 -5.75 11.34 0.67
N GLU A 201 -6.44 11.78 1.71
CA GLU A 201 -7.15 13.04 1.85
C GLU A 201 -6.43 14.02 2.79
N SER A 202 -5.66 13.53 3.78
CA SER A 202 -4.82 14.40 4.61
C SER A 202 -3.47 13.79 4.98
N ILE A 203 -2.45 14.63 5.02
CA ILE A 203 -1.13 14.31 5.55
C ILE A 203 -0.82 15.24 6.71
N LYS A 204 -0.47 14.68 7.86
CA LYS A 204 0.02 15.38 9.04
C LYS A 204 1.33 14.73 9.48
N ILE A 205 2.38 15.52 9.52
CA ILE A 205 3.72 15.12 9.97
C ILE A 205 4.02 15.90 11.25
N GLY A 206 4.51 15.20 12.27
CA GLY A 206 4.97 15.79 13.51
C GLY A 206 6.25 16.62 13.35
N ASN A 207 6.84 16.98 14.48
CA ASN A 207 8.11 17.70 14.55
C ASN A 207 9.30 16.75 14.34
N ASP A 208 10.41 17.29 13.84
CA ASP A 208 11.70 16.59 13.78
C ASP A 208 11.70 15.30 12.93
N CYS A 209 10.91 15.26 11.86
CA CYS A 209 10.79 14.10 10.98
C CYS A 209 11.61 14.26 9.68
N PHE A 210 11.98 13.15 9.03
CA PHE A 210 12.48 13.14 7.64
C PHE A 210 13.73 13.99 7.31
N GLY A 211 14.63 14.22 8.27
CA GLY A 211 15.82 15.07 8.05
C GLY A 211 16.72 14.63 6.88
N SER A 212 16.78 13.34 6.57
CA SER A 212 17.62 12.79 5.48
C SER A 212 17.01 12.93 4.07
N VAL A 213 15.74 13.33 3.97
CA VAL A 213 15.02 13.37 2.70
C VAL A 213 15.59 14.45 1.79
N GLN A 214 15.88 14.06 0.54
CA GLN A 214 16.41 14.96 -0.48
C GLN A 214 15.29 15.68 -1.23
N ALA A 215 14.22 14.98 -1.60
CA ALA A 215 13.10 15.58 -2.30
C ALA A 215 11.80 15.31 -1.55
N PHE A 216 11.12 16.37 -1.11
CA PHE A 216 9.72 16.26 -0.73
C PHE A 216 8.89 16.40 -1.98
N LYS A 217 8.38 15.28 -2.48
CA LYS A 217 7.57 15.25 -3.69
C LYS A 217 6.21 14.63 -3.41
N ILE A 218 5.17 15.29 -3.87
CA ILE A 218 3.82 14.75 -4.01
C ILE A 218 3.34 15.07 -5.43
N ASP A 219 2.92 14.06 -6.17
CA ASP A 219 2.49 14.21 -7.55
C ASP A 219 1.25 13.35 -7.83
N GLY A 220 0.17 13.97 -8.28
CA GLY A 220 -1.01 13.24 -8.74
C GLY A 220 -1.93 12.67 -7.65
N LEU A 221 -1.70 12.98 -6.37
CA LEU A 221 -2.59 12.62 -5.26
C LEU A 221 -3.88 13.45 -5.30
N ASN A 222 -4.77 13.11 -6.23
CA ASN A 222 -5.94 13.91 -6.57
C ASN A 222 -7.02 13.96 -5.48
N ARG A 223 -6.96 13.11 -4.46
CA ARG A 223 -7.86 13.12 -3.30
C ARG A 223 -7.33 13.95 -2.13
N LEU A 224 -6.04 14.29 -2.15
CA LEU A 224 -5.37 14.97 -1.05
C LEU A 224 -5.91 16.39 -0.91
N LYS A 225 -6.44 16.72 0.27
CA LYS A 225 -7.05 18.02 0.61
C LYS A 225 -6.16 18.85 1.52
N THR A 226 -5.48 18.24 2.48
CA THR A 226 -4.71 18.98 3.49
C THR A 226 -3.33 18.39 3.70
N ILE A 227 -2.33 19.26 3.84
CA ILE A 227 -0.97 18.90 4.25
C ILE A 227 -0.59 19.77 5.44
N LYS A 228 -0.10 19.13 6.51
CA LYS A 228 0.44 19.79 7.69
C LYS A 228 1.77 19.18 8.07
N ILE A 229 2.80 20.01 8.17
CA ILE A 229 4.16 19.61 8.53
C ILE A 229 4.54 20.33 9.82
N GLY A 230 4.97 19.58 10.83
CA GLY A 230 5.49 20.10 12.09
C GLY A 230 6.86 20.75 11.95
N SER A 231 7.31 21.42 13.00
CA SER A 231 8.57 22.17 13.00
C SER A 231 9.80 21.28 12.89
N ASN A 232 10.90 21.84 12.37
CA ASN A 232 12.19 21.16 12.21
C ASN A 232 12.15 19.88 11.35
N SER A 233 11.05 19.64 10.62
CA SER A 233 10.91 18.49 9.74
C SER A 233 11.56 18.76 8.39
N PHE A 234 12.08 17.72 7.75
CA PHE A 234 12.82 17.79 6.48
C PHE A 234 14.08 18.67 6.54
N THR A 235 14.62 18.96 7.73
CA THR A 235 15.85 19.74 7.89
C THR A 235 16.93 18.83 8.48
N GLN A 236 18.04 18.62 7.77
CA GLN A 236 19.16 17.80 8.25
C GLN A 236 20.12 18.64 9.09
N ARG A 237 20.54 19.78 8.54
CA ARG A 237 21.54 20.67 9.14
C ARG A 237 20.86 21.76 9.96
N LYS A 238 20.46 21.40 11.19
CA LYS A 238 19.73 22.31 12.08
C LYS A 238 20.67 23.38 12.64
N ASN A 239 20.26 24.66 12.57
CA ASN A 239 20.99 25.81 13.10
C ASN A 239 22.35 26.10 12.42
N GLU A 240 22.57 25.61 11.20
CA GLU A 240 23.76 25.90 10.40
C GLU A 240 23.37 26.83 9.23
N GLU A 241 24.23 27.79 8.85
CA GLU A 241 24.09 28.60 7.63
C GLU A 241 24.54 27.82 6.38
N ASP A 242 24.20 26.54 6.30
CA ASP A 242 24.55 25.66 5.19
C ASP A 242 23.28 25.18 4.49
N TYR A 243 23.36 25.06 3.17
CA TYR A 243 22.21 24.82 2.31
C TYR A 243 22.56 23.80 1.24
N ASP A 244 21.56 23.03 0.82
CA ASP A 244 21.74 21.94 -0.14
C ASP A 244 20.90 22.21 -1.40
N LYS A 245 21.59 22.52 -2.49
CA LYS A 245 20.96 22.76 -3.80
C LYS A 245 20.38 21.50 -4.43
N SER A 246 20.76 20.31 -3.95
CA SER A 246 20.16 19.06 -4.40
C SER A 246 18.81 18.78 -3.73
N LYS A 247 18.52 19.44 -2.60
CA LYS A 247 17.26 19.28 -1.89
C LYS A 247 16.13 20.12 -2.49
N SER A 248 14.97 19.53 -2.73
CA SER A 248 13.89 20.19 -3.49
C SER A 248 12.48 19.84 -3.02
N PHE A 249 11.54 20.77 -3.20
CA PHE A 249 10.17 20.69 -2.71
C PHE A 249 9.17 20.82 -3.86
N HIS A 250 8.32 19.82 -4.03
CA HIS A 250 7.41 19.72 -5.17
C HIS A 250 6.04 19.20 -4.75
N ILE A 251 4.99 19.97 -5.03
CA ILE A 251 3.61 19.50 -4.94
C ILE A 251 2.93 19.78 -6.28
N LEU A 252 2.65 18.71 -7.01
CA LEU A 252 2.26 18.74 -8.42
C LEU A 252 0.94 18.00 -8.61
N ASN A 253 0.08 18.50 -9.49
CA ASN A 253 -1.09 17.77 -10.02
C ASN A 253 -2.06 17.24 -8.93
N CYS A 254 -2.18 17.92 -7.79
CA CYS A 254 -3.09 17.54 -6.71
C CYS A 254 -4.38 18.36 -6.82
N LYS A 255 -5.37 17.84 -7.56
CA LYS A 255 -6.59 18.58 -7.93
C LYS A 255 -7.48 19.01 -6.77
N SER A 256 -7.51 18.23 -5.68
CA SER A 256 -8.33 18.52 -4.50
C SER A 256 -7.57 19.20 -3.36
N LEU A 257 -6.31 19.57 -3.54
CA LEU A 257 -5.51 20.14 -2.45
C LEU A 257 -6.00 21.55 -2.12
N GLU A 258 -6.47 21.74 -0.90
CA GLU A 258 -7.09 22.97 -0.40
C GLU A 258 -6.14 23.77 0.50
N SER A 259 -5.35 23.12 1.35
CA SER A 259 -4.47 23.81 2.30
C SER A 259 -3.12 23.12 2.55
N ILE A 260 -2.08 23.95 2.69
CA ILE A 260 -0.73 23.55 3.06
C ILE A 260 -0.31 24.36 4.30
N GLN A 261 0.12 23.67 5.36
CA GLN A 261 0.69 24.26 6.57
C GLN A 261 2.07 23.67 6.83
N ILE A 262 3.07 24.53 7.02
CA ILE A 262 4.45 24.14 7.30
C ILE A 262 4.93 24.86 8.55
N GLY A 263 5.43 24.10 9.53
CA GLY A 263 5.97 24.59 10.79
C GLY A 263 7.31 25.30 10.63
N GLU A 264 7.68 26.10 11.63
CA GLU A 264 8.96 26.82 11.70
C GLU A 264 10.15 25.85 11.54
N TYR A 265 11.22 26.30 10.89
CA TYR A 265 12.47 25.58 10.65
C TYR A 265 12.35 24.28 9.85
N SER A 266 11.25 24.10 9.11
CA SER A 266 11.13 22.98 8.18
C SER A 266 11.81 23.34 6.86
N PHE A 267 12.38 22.37 6.16
CA PHE A 267 13.06 22.63 4.87
C PHE A 267 14.10 23.78 4.92
N SER A 268 14.77 24.00 6.06
CA SER A 268 15.67 25.15 6.23
C SER A 268 16.96 25.03 5.39
N ASP A 269 17.40 23.79 5.16
CA ASP A 269 18.56 23.47 4.33
C ASP A 269 18.18 23.15 2.87
N PHE A 270 16.91 23.34 2.47
CA PHE A 270 16.49 23.19 1.07
C PHE A 270 16.87 24.45 0.28
N ALA A 271 17.64 24.26 -0.80
CA ALA A 271 18.04 25.34 -1.71
C ALA A 271 17.89 24.99 -3.21
N GLY A 272 17.29 23.85 -3.51
CA GLY A 272 16.90 23.48 -4.87
C GLY A 272 15.53 24.03 -5.24
N ASP A 273 14.92 23.39 -6.24
CA ASP A 273 13.64 23.79 -6.80
C ASP A 273 12.52 23.75 -5.75
N PHE A 274 11.69 24.78 -5.75
CA PHE A 274 10.42 24.83 -5.05
C PHE A 274 9.32 24.99 -6.11
N GLU A 275 8.41 24.03 -6.19
CA GLU A 275 7.33 24.03 -7.17
C GLU A 275 5.99 23.65 -6.55
N LEU A 276 5.03 24.57 -6.65
CA LEU A 276 3.60 24.30 -6.47
C LEU A 276 2.91 24.44 -7.82
N LYS A 277 2.37 23.35 -8.37
CA LYS A 277 1.85 23.34 -9.75
C LYS A 277 0.59 22.51 -9.95
N ASN A 278 -0.34 23.04 -10.75
CA ASN A 278 -1.61 22.39 -11.10
C ASN A 278 -2.43 22.01 -9.85
N LEU A 279 -2.67 23.01 -8.99
CA LEU A 279 -3.38 22.91 -7.71
C LEU A 279 -4.65 23.79 -7.73
N PRO A 280 -5.65 23.47 -8.55
CA PRO A 280 -6.79 24.36 -8.83
C PRO A 280 -7.70 24.66 -7.63
N GLN A 281 -7.66 23.83 -6.58
CA GLN A 281 -8.47 24.02 -5.36
C GLN A 281 -7.68 24.65 -4.21
N LEU A 282 -6.41 25.03 -4.41
CA LEU A 282 -5.55 25.52 -3.33
C LEU A 282 -6.01 26.90 -2.86
N GLN A 283 -6.44 26.97 -1.60
CA GLN A 283 -7.00 28.18 -0.99
C GLN A 283 -6.05 28.82 0.03
N SER A 284 -5.20 28.04 0.69
CA SER A 284 -4.33 28.54 1.76
C SER A 284 -2.96 27.88 1.76
N ILE A 285 -1.93 28.70 1.89
CA ILE A 285 -0.56 28.28 2.18
C ILE A 285 -0.11 29.06 3.41
N GLN A 286 0.26 28.36 4.47
CA GLN A 286 0.86 28.93 5.67
C GLN A 286 2.24 28.31 5.90
N ILE A 287 3.27 29.16 5.96
CA ILE A 287 4.65 28.75 6.23
C ILE A 287 5.14 29.53 7.46
N GLY A 288 5.40 28.82 8.55
CA GLY A 288 5.74 29.39 9.85
C GLY A 288 4.56 30.00 10.60
N ILE A 289 4.88 30.85 11.59
CA ILE A 289 3.94 31.51 12.49
C ILE A 289 4.21 33.02 12.47
N ILE A 290 3.14 33.82 12.48
CA ILE A 290 3.23 35.29 12.54
C ILE A 290 3.99 35.73 13.80
N GLY A 291 4.99 36.59 13.62
CA GLY A 291 5.77 37.16 14.72
C GLY A 291 6.95 36.30 15.20
N LYS A 292 7.27 35.21 14.49
CA LYS A 292 8.43 34.37 14.79
C LYS A 292 9.29 34.12 13.54
N CYS A 293 10.55 33.78 13.75
CA CYS A 293 11.46 33.38 12.67
C CYS A 293 11.02 32.03 12.10
N SER A 294 10.75 32.00 10.79
CA SER A 294 10.31 30.79 10.11
C SER A 294 11.48 29.97 9.58
N ASP A 295 12.49 30.61 8.99
CA ASP A 295 13.67 30.00 8.34
C ASP A 295 13.37 28.80 7.42
N ASN A 296 12.15 28.72 6.89
CA ASN A 296 11.76 27.75 5.87
C ASN A 296 12.23 28.27 4.50
N PHE A 297 12.81 27.39 3.68
CA PHE A 297 13.19 27.71 2.30
C PHE A 297 14.11 28.94 2.16
N SER A 298 14.99 29.19 3.13
CA SER A 298 15.82 30.39 3.23
C SER A 298 16.67 30.68 1.99
N TYR A 299 16.99 29.66 1.20
CA TYR A 299 17.82 29.74 0.00
C TYR A 299 17.09 29.29 -1.28
N SER A 300 15.78 29.07 -1.23
CA SER A 300 14.96 28.68 -2.38
C SER A 300 14.09 29.84 -2.87
N SER A 301 13.79 29.85 -4.17
CA SER A 301 12.82 30.80 -4.74
C SER A 301 11.40 30.29 -4.54
N PHE A 302 10.51 31.10 -3.98
CA PHE A 302 9.10 30.74 -3.85
C PHE A 302 8.36 30.89 -5.19
N VAL A 303 8.08 29.77 -5.86
CA VAL A 303 7.45 29.75 -7.20
C VAL A 303 6.15 28.95 -7.19
N ILE A 304 5.07 29.58 -7.65
CA ILE A 304 3.76 28.97 -7.87
C ILE A 304 3.43 29.03 -9.36
N ARG A 305 2.99 27.91 -9.95
CA ARG A 305 2.68 27.77 -11.39
C ARG A 305 1.32 27.08 -11.59
N GLY A 306 0.70 27.28 -12.77
CA GLY A 306 -0.49 26.51 -13.14
C GLY A 306 -1.70 26.72 -12.21
N ILE A 307 -1.79 27.87 -11.54
CA ILE A 307 -3.04 28.34 -10.95
C ILE A 307 -3.80 29.03 -12.08
N ASP A 308 -4.68 28.29 -12.75
CA ASP A 308 -5.75 28.91 -13.52
C ASP A 308 -6.69 29.53 -12.49
N MET A 309 -6.52 30.83 -12.23
CA MET A 309 -7.51 31.57 -11.45
C MET A 309 -8.82 31.49 -12.23
N ILE A 310 -9.74 30.64 -11.79
CA ILE A 310 -11.15 30.76 -12.16
C ILE A 310 -11.60 32.07 -11.51
N LEU A 311 -11.39 33.18 -12.22
CA LEU A 311 -12.07 34.42 -11.96
C LEU A 311 -13.55 34.13 -12.24
N ASN A 312 -14.29 33.76 -11.19
CA ASN A 312 -15.73 33.85 -11.20
C ASN A 312 -16.07 35.35 -11.22
N ILE A 313 -16.12 35.91 -12.43
CA ILE A 313 -16.68 37.23 -12.74
C ILE A 313 -18.19 37.08 -12.86
#